data_AF-A0A256FPS6-F1
#
_entry.id   AF-A0A256FPS6-F1
#
_cell.length_a   1.000
_cell.length_b   1.000
_cell.length_c   1.000
_cell.angle_alpha   90.00
_cell.angle_beta   90.00
_cell.angle_gamma   90.00
#
_symmetry.space_group_name_H-M   'P 1'
#
loop_
_entity.id
_entity.type
_entity.pdbx_description
1 polymer ?
#
loop_
_entity_poly.entity_id
_entity_poly.type
_entity_poly.pdbx_seq_one_letter_code
_entity_poly.pdbx_strand_id
1 'polypeptide(L)' 'MKVLIAVKRVVDYNVKIRVKGDGSGVELANVKMSMNPFDEIAVEEASLP' A
#
# COMPACT_ATOMS: atom_id res chain seq x y z
N MET A 1 -25.28 10.66 1.40
CA MET A 1 -24.74 9.45 0.74
C MET A 1 -23.74 8.79 1.66
N LYS A 2 -23.56 7.46 1.61
CA LYS A 2 -22.49 6.76 2.35
C LYS A 2 -21.71 5.92 1.34
N VAL A 3 -20.38 6.02 1.35
CA VAL A 3 -19.46 5.29 0.47
C VAL A 3 -18.53 4.45 1.34
N LEU A 4 -18.28 3.20 0.93
CA LEU A 4 -17.30 2.33 1.57
C LEU A 4 -16.11 2.17 0.64
N ILE A 5 -14.90 2.44 1.16
CA ILE A 5 -13.65 2.29 0.41
C ILE A 5 -12.76 1.29 1.12
N ALA A 6 -12.27 0.32 0.36
CA ALA A 6 -11.22 -0.59 0.82
C ALA A 6 -9.86 0.07 0.63
N VAL A 7 -9.00 -0.01 1.64
CA VAL A 7 -7.61 0.44 1.57
C VAL A 7 -6.68 -0.69 2.00
N LYS A 8 -5.50 -0.76 1.39
CA LYS A 8 -4.50 -1.78 1.65
C LYS A 8 -3.17 -1.13 2.01
N ARG A 9 -2.59 -1.59 3.12
CA ARG A 9 -1.22 -1.27 3.50
C ARG A 9 -0.24 -2.12 2.69
N VAL A 10 0.69 -1.49 1.99
CA VAL A 10 1.69 -2.13 1.11
C VAL A 10 3.09 -1.56 1.36
N VAL A 11 4.12 -2.18 0.78
CA VAL A 11 5.47 -1.59 0.76
C VAL A 11 5.42 -0.28 -0.02
N ASP A 12 6.06 0.77 0.49
CA ASP A 12 6.11 2.08 -0.17
C ASP A 12 6.65 1.95 -1.60
N TYR A 13 6.00 2.61 -2.55
CA TYR A 13 6.31 2.45 -3.96
C TYR A 13 7.73 2.91 -4.34
N ASN A 14 8.39 3.72 -3.51
CA ASN A 14 9.79 4.13 -3.71
C ASN A 14 10.79 3.12 -3.13
N VAL A 15 10.35 2.13 -2.35
CA VAL A 15 11.23 1.12 -1.76
C VAL A 15 11.50 0.02 -2.78
N LYS A 16 12.78 -0.20 -3.09
CA LYS A 16 13.21 -1.37 -3.85
C LYS A 16 13.10 -2.62 -2.98
N ILE A 17 12.16 -3.50 -3.33
CA ILE A 17 11.95 -4.78 -2.63
C ILE A 17 13.16 -5.71 -2.74
N ARG A 18 13.34 -6.55 -1.71
CA ARG A 18 14.32 -7.64 -1.66
C ARG A 18 13.60 -8.96 -1.43
N VAL A 19 14.08 -10.02 -2.07
CA VAL A 19 13.59 -11.39 -1.83
C VAL A 19 14.37 -11.97 -0.65
N LYS A 20 13.69 -12.75 0.19
CA LYS A 20 14.33 -13.50 1.29
C LYS A 20 15.33 -14.52 0.72
N GLY A 21 16.36 -14.84 1.49
CA GLY A 21 17.44 -15.76 1.04
C GLY A 21 16.96 -17.19 0.76
N ASP A 22 15.84 -17.61 1.35
CA ASP A 22 15.20 -18.91 1.16
C ASP A 22 14.18 -18.93 0.00
N GLY A 23 13.97 -17.78 -0.67
CA GLY A 23 12.99 -17.65 -1.75
C GLY A 23 11.53 -17.68 -1.31
N SER A 24 11.22 -17.65 -0.01
CA SER A 24 9.84 -17.80 0.49
C SER A 24 8.96 -16.57 0.25
N GLY A 25 9.52 -15.46 -0.23
CA GLY A 25 8.80 -14.20 -0.46
C GLY A 25 9.68 -12.95 -0.33
N VAL A 26 9.02 -11.81 -0.12
CA VAL A 26 9.65 -10.49 0.01
C VAL A 26 10.01 -10.21 1.47
N GLU A 27 11.15 -9.54 1.69
CA GLU A 27 11.54 -9.03 3.01
C GLU A 27 10.68 -7.81 3.39
N LEU A 28 9.99 -7.90 4.52
CA LEU A 28 9.09 -6.86 5.03
C LEU A 28 9.59 -6.25 6.34
N ALA A 29 10.65 -6.78 6.95
CA ALA A 29 11.25 -6.19 8.13
C ALA A 29 11.97 -4.89 7.76
N ASN A 30 11.79 -3.86 8.59
CA ASN A 30 12.46 -2.55 8.45
C ASN A 30 12.26 -1.85 7.09
N VAL A 31 11.22 -2.19 6.33
CA VAL A 31 10.85 -1.46 5.11
C VAL A 31 9.75 -0.45 5.41
N LYS A 32 9.79 0.69 4.72
CA LYS A 32 8.71 1.67 4.78
C LYS A 32 7.46 1.08 4.15
N MET A 33 6.34 1.20 4.85
CA MET A 33 5.03 0.78 4.39
C MET A 33 4.14 2.02 4.23
N SER A 34 3.27 2.01 3.24
CA SER A 34 2.34 3.11 2.93
C SER A 34 0.95 2.57 2.57
N MET A 35 -0.01 3.48 2.39
CA MET A 35 -1.23 3.15 1.67
C MET A 35 -0.86 2.81 0.22
N ASN A 36 -1.62 1.91 -0.40
CA ASN A 36 -1.47 1.68 -1.82
C ASN A 36 -1.80 2.97 -2.60
N PRO A 37 -1.00 3.39 -3.58
CA PRO A 37 -1.23 4.65 -4.29
C PRO A 37 -2.61 4.78 -4.95
N PHE A 38 -3.22 3.67 -5.38
CA PHE A 38 -4.57 3.68 -5.95
C PHE A 38 -5.64 3.90 -4.88
N ASP A 39 -5.41 3.37 -3.69
CA ASP A 39 -6.33 3.52 -2.57
C ASP A 39 -6.32 4.97 -2.04
N GLU A 40 -5.19 5.68 -2.14
CA GLU A 40 -5.12 7.12 -1.84
C GLU A 40 -6.02 7.94 -2.78
N ILE A 41 -6.00 7.62 -4.08
CA ILE A 41 -6.88 8.26 -5.08
C ILE A 41 -8.36 7.96 -4.78
N ALA A 42 -8.67 6.72 -4.40
CA ALA A 42 -10.04 6.35 -4.05
C ALA A 42 -10.55 7.15 -2.83
N VAL A 43 -9.72 7.30 -1.81
CA VAL A 43 -10.05 8.09 -0.61
C VAL A 43 -10.23 9.57 -0.95
N GLU A 44 -9.37 10.14 -1.80
CA GLU A 44 -9.49 11.52 -2.28
C GLU A 44 -10.84 11.74 -2.98
N GLU A 45 -11.19 10.90 -3.95
CA GLU A 45 -12.42 11.04 -4.74
C GLU A 45 -13.69 10.98 -3.86
N ALA A 46 -13.72 10.10 -2.86
CA ALA A 46 -14.89 10.04 -1.97
C ALA A 46 -14.98 11.19 -0.96
N SER A 47 -13.91 11.98 -0.81
CA SER A 47 -13.92 13.18 0.03
C SER A 47 -14.41 14.42 -0.72
N LEU A 48 -14.51 14.35 -2.05
CA LEU A 48 -15.01 15.44 -2.89
C LEU A 48 -16.51 15.68 -2.69
N PRO A 49 -16.96 16.95 -2.80
CA PRO A 49 -18.36 17.34 -2.58
C PRO A 49 -19.32 16.87 -3.69
#